data_AF-A0A819BCA3-F1
#
_entry.id   AF-A0A819BCA3-F1
#
_cell.length_a   1.000
_cell.length_b   1.000
_cell.length_c   1.000
_cell.angle_alpha   90.00
_cell.angle_beta   90.00
_cell.angle_gamma   90.00
#
_symmetry.space_group_name_H-M   'P 1'
#
loop_
_entity.id
_entity.type
_entity.pdbx_description
1 polymer ?
#
loop_
_entity_poly.entity_id
_entity_poly.type
_entity_poly.pdbx_seq_one_letter_code
_entity_poly.pdbx_strand_id
1 'polypeptide(L)'
;LKKLKEAKLHEQFPNEVDIPMNVPARVKFQNFRTTKWDPKENLPYDYGRIYQFPNFRTMIKQIESEQEYNQHKQDRAQVQLFLFKYMYISSFINQLIHQDILLKNFLKIILKK
;
A
#
# COMPACT_ATOMS: atom_id res chain seq x y z
N LEU A 1 2.91 -39.74 -19.68
CA LEU A 1 4.06 -40.64 -19.42
C LEU A 1 5.42 -39.96 -19.60
N LYS A 2 5.70 -39.29 -20.73
CA LYS A 2 6.99 -38.62 -21.00
C LYS A 2 7.40 -37.58 -19.94
N LYS A 3 6.50 -36.65 -19.59
CA LYS A 3 6.72 -35.64 -18.52
C LYS A 3 7.07 -36.24 -17.14
N LEU A 4 6.49 -37.40 -16.79
CA LEU A 4 6.77 -38.08 -15.51
C LEU A 4 8.15 -38.75 -15.51
N LYS A 5 8.61 -39.25 -16.66
CA LYS A 5 9.96 -39.82 -16.82
C LYS A 5 11.01 -38.71 -16.76
N GLU A 6 10.76 -37.60 -17.45
CA GLU A 6 11.62 -36.40 -17.44
C GLU A 6 11.74 -35.80 -16.03
N ALA A 7 10.62 -35.71 -15.28
CA ALA A 7 10.64 -35.24 -13.89
C ALA A 7 11.48 -36.14 -12.97
N LYS A 8 11.33 -37.47 -13.07
CA LYS A 8 12.15 -38.43 -12.29
C LYS A 8 13.64 -38.34 -12.66
N LEU A 9 13.95 -38.16 -13.95
CA LEU A 9 15.32 -38.03 -14.41
C LEU A 9 15.94 -36.71 -13.92
N HIS A 10 15.20 -35.60 -13.94
CA HIS A 10 15.64 -34.31 -13.40
C HIS A 10 15.80 -34.34 -11.87
N GLU A 11 14.98 -35.12 -11.17
CA GLU A 11 15.14 -35.35 -9.72
C GLU A 11 16.40 -36.16 -9.41
N GLN A 12 16.67 -37.20 -10.19
CA GLN A 12 17.86 -38.06 -10.03
C GLN A 12 19.14 -37.38 -10.51
N PHE A 13 19.06 -36.55 -11.56
CA PHE A 13 20.19 -35.93 -12.26
C PHE A 13 19.85 -34.46 -12.62
N PRO A 14 19.90 -33.55 -11.64
CA PRO A 14 19.36 -32.19 -11.79
C PRO A 14 20.11 -31.29 -12.79
N ASN A 15 21.36 -31.60 -13.12
CA ASN A 15 22.21 -30.77 -13.99
C ASN A 15 22.82 -31.56 -15.15
N GLU A 16 22.39 -32.80 -15.38
CA GLU A 16 22.92 -33.62 -16.46
C GLU A 16 22.21 -33.26 -17.76
N VAL A 17 22.99 -32.76 -18.72
CA VAL A 17 22.53 -32.42 -20.05
C VAL A 17 23.55 -32.94 -21.05
N ASP A 18 23.07 -33.59 -22.12
CA ASP A 18 23.93 -34.13 -23.16
C ASP A 18 24.80 -33.02 -23.78
N ILE A 19 26.10 -33.30 -23.89
CA ILE A 19 27.09 -32.39 -24.48
C ILE A 19 26.99 -32.52 -26.01
N PRO A 20 26.61 -31.45 -26.74
CA PRO A 20 26.56 -31.50 -28.19
C PRO A 20 27.97 -31.62 -28.75
N MET A 21 28.23 -32.63 -29.56
CA MET A 21 29.56 -32.90 -30.13
C MET A 21 30.07 -31.79 -31.06
N ASN A 22 29.18 -30.91 -31.55
CA ASN A 22 29.52 -29.88 -32.53
C ASN A 22 30.00 -28.55 -31.91
N VAL A 23 29.98 -28.40 -30.58
CA VAL A 23 30.35 -27.15 -29.91
C VAL A 23 31.39 -27.43 -28.83
N PRO A 24 32.53 -26.69 -28.80
CA PRO A 24 33.52 -26.87 -27.76
C PRO A 24 32.93 -26.56 -26.38
N ALA A 25 33.26 -27.39 -25.38
CA ALA A 25 32.72 -27.30 -24.03
C ALA A 25 32.95 -25.92 -23.37
N ARG A 26 34.08 -25.26 -23.66
CA ARG A 26 34.39 -23.90 -23.15
C ARG A 26 33.41 -22.82 -23.62
N VAL A 27 32.83 -22.97 -24.81
CA VAL A 27 31.87 -21.98 -25.36
C VAL A 27 30.48 -22.20 -24.76
N LYS A 28 30.10 -23.46 -24.51
CA LYS A 28 28.80 -23.79 -23.95
C LYS A 28 28.74 -23.64 -22.42
N PHE A 29 29.83 -23.93 -21.73
CA PHE A 29 29.91 -23.94 -20.27
C PHE A 29 30.94 -22.92 -19.81
N GLN A 30 30.45 -21.81 -19.25
CA GLN A 30 31.27 -20.82 -18.59
C GLN A 30 31.29 -21.04 -17.07
N ASN A 31 32.40 -20.68 -16.42
CA ASN A 31 32.54 -20.80 -14.97
C ASN A 31 31.66 -19.78 -14.25
N PHE A 32 30.55 -20.24 -13.67
CA PHE A 32 29.55 -19.40 -12.98
C PHE A 32 30.09 -18.50 -11.86
N ARG A 33 31.25 -18.81 -11.26
CA ARG A 33 31.81 -18.04 -10.13
C ARG A 33 32.69 -16.86 -10.55
N THR A 34 33.31 -16.92 -11.72
CA THR A 34 34.36 -15.97 -12.12
C THR A 34 33.94 -15.07 -13.28
N THR A 35 32.92 -15.49 -14.06
CA THR A 35 32.42 -14.69 -15.17
C THR A 35 31.51 -13.58 -14.68
N LYS A 36 31.74 -12.35 -15.16
CA LYS A 36 30.87 -11.20 -14.87
C LYS A 36 29.56 -11.37 -15.64
N TRP A 37 28.48 -11.65 -14.91
CA TRP A 37 27.13 -11.66 -15.46
C TRP A 37 26.60 -10.22 -15.51
N ASP A 38 26.07 -9.77 -16.65
CA ASP A 38 25.34 -8.51 -16.74
C ASP A 38 23.83 -8.77 -16.57
N PRO A 39 23.18 -8.26 -15.49
CA PRO A 39 21.75 -8.43 -15.26
C PRO A 39 20.86 -7.82 -16.34
N LYS A 40 21.40 -6.94 -17.19
CA LYS A 40 20.65 -6.26 -18.26
C LYS A 40 20.90 -6.86 -19.65
N GLU A 41 21.64 -7.96 -19.72
CA GLU A 41 21.90 -8.65 -20.98
C GLU A 41 20.71 -9.55 -21.39
N ASN A 42 20.42 -9.61 -22.69
CA ASN A 42 19.43 -10.53 -23.29
C ASN A 42 18.03 -10.49 -22.64
N LEU A 43 17.62 -9.33 -22.14
CA LEU A 43 16.31 -9.17 -21.52
C LEU A 43 15.17 -9.35 -22.55
N PRO A 44 14.10 -10.08 -22.21
CA PRO A 44 12.91 -10.15 -23.05
C PRO A 44 12.34 -8.77 -23.33
N TYR A 45 11.68 -8.59 -24.47
CA TYR A 45 11.05 -7.32 -24.83
C TYR A 45 10.09 -6.80 -23.74
N ASP A 46 9.32 -7.72 -23.14
CA ASP A 46 8.35 -7.39 -22.09
C ASP A 46 9.00 -6.92 -20.77
N TYR A 47 10.31 -7.14 -20.58
CA TYR A 47 11.01 -6.64 -19.39
C TYR A 47 11.03 -5.10 -19.34
N GLY A 48 10.94 -4.43 -20.48
CA GLY A 48 10.78 -2.97 -20.52
C GLY A 48 9.44 -2.47 -19.99
N ARG A 49 8.46 -3.36 -19.79
CA ARG A 49 7.12 -3.01 -19.29
C ARG A 49 7.03 -2.99 -17.77
N ILE A 50 7.96 -3.64 -17.07
CA ILE A 50 7.97 -3.68 -15.60
C ILE A 50 8.77 -2.51 -15.02
N TYR A 51 8.35 -2.04 -13.84
CA TYR A 51 9.04 -0.96 -13.15
C TYR A 51 10.22 -1.48 -12.32
N GLN A 52 11.40 -0.91 -12.54
CA GLN A 52 12.58 -1.18 -11.73
C GLN A 52 12.68 -0.17 -10.58
N PHE A 53 12.71 -0.66 -9.34
CA PHE A 53 12.95 0.18 -8.17
C PHE A 53 14.46 0.26 -7.89
N PRO A 54 15.07 1.46 -7.89
CA PRO A 54 16.49 1.59 -7.57
C PRO A 54 16.77 1.26 -6.10
N ASN A 55 15.89 1.69 -5.19
CA ASN A 55 15.98 1.42 -3.74
C ASN A 55 14.60 1.08 -3.18
N PHE A 56 14.18 -0.17 -3.34
CA PHE A 56 12.85 -0.63 -2.92
C PHE A 56 12.53 -0.31 -1.45
N ARG A 57 13.49 -0.56 -0.55
CA ARG A 57 13.30 -0.32 0.90
C ARG A 57 13.04 1.15 1.24
N THR A 58 13.67 2.08 0.52
CA THR A 58 13.50 3.51 0.78
C THR A 58 12.13 3.98 0.32
N MET A 59 11.68 3.52 -0.85
CA MET A 59 10.37 3.89 -1.39
C MET A 59 9.22 3.36 -0.53
N ILE A 60 9.31 2.12 -0.03
CA ILE A 60 8.33 1.56 0.91
C ILE A 60 8.19 2.47 2.14
N LYS A 61 9.31 2.83 2.79
CA LYS A 61 9.30 3.69 3.97
C LYS A 61 8.68 5.06 3.71
N GLN A 62 8.95 5.66 2.54
CA GLN A 62 8.37 6.94 2.17
C GLN A 62 6.85 6.85 2.02
N ILE A 63 6.38 5.81 1.33
CA ILE A 63 4.94 5.57 1.12
C ILE A 63 4.24 5.33 2.46
N GLU A 64 4.83 4.50 3.34
CA GLU A 64 4.29 4.24 4.68
C GLU A 64 4.16 5.54 5.49
N SER A 65 5.21 6.38 5.51
CA SER A 65 5.18 7.66 6.22
C SER A 65 4.15 8.65 5.66
N GLU A 66 3.94 8.64 4.34
CA GLU A 66 2.95 9.49 3.68
C GLU A 66 1.52 9.03 4.01
N GLN A 67 1.31 7.71 4.05
CA GLN A 67 0.02 7.13 4.47
C GLN A 67 -0.32 7.49 5.91
N GLU A 68 0.62 7.32 6.84
CA GLU A 68 0.46 7.69 8.25
C GLU A 68 0.13 9.18 8.41
N TYR A 69 0.86 10.05 7.69
CA TYR A 69 0.61 11.49 7.69
C TYR A 69 -0.80 11.83 7.18
N ASN A 70 -1.22 11.23 6.07
CA ASN A 70 -2.53 11.48 5.47
C ASN A 70 -3.67 11.00 6.39
N GLN A 71 -3.51 9.84 7.04
CA GLN A 71 -4.46 9.32 8.01
C GLN A 71 -4.60 10.27 9.20
N HIS A 72 -3.48 10.70 9.81
CA HIS A 72 -3.50 11.66 10.90
C HIS A 72 -4.17 13.00 10.52
N LYS A 73 -3.96 13.46 9.28
CA LYS A 73 -4.61 14.68 8.77
C LYS A 73 -6.14 14.50 8.68
N GLN A 74 -6.61 13.34 8.22
CA GLN A 74 -8.03 13.02 8.16
C GLN A 74 -8.65 12.92 9.56
N ASP A 75 -8.00 12.23 10.50
CA ASP A 75 -8.49 12.09 11.88
C ASP A 75 -8.64 13.45 12.56
N ARG A 76 -7.65 14.35 12.40
CA ARG A 76 -7.74 15.71 12.92
C ARG A 76 -8.91 16.49 12.33
N ALA A 77 -9.12 16.40 11.01
CA ALA A 77 -10.24 17.06 10.36
C ALA A 77 -11.60 16.54 10.87
N GLN A 78 -11.73 15.22 11.08
CA GLN A 78 -12.93 14.61 11.64
C GLN A 78 -13.21 15.09 13.06
N VAL A 79 -12.21 15.10 13.94
CA VAL A 79 -12.34 15.60 15.32
C VAL A 79 -12.75 17.08 15.30
N GLN A 80 -12.15 17.90 14.45
CA GLN A 80 -12.49 19.31 14.36
C GLN A 80 -13.93 19.54 13.90
N LEU A 81 -14.39 18.79 12.90
CA LEU A 81 -15.79 18.82 12.45
C LEU A 81 -16.76 18.39 13.55
N PHE A 82 -16.41 17.34 14.30
CA PHE A 82 -17.22 16.87 15.43
C PHE A 82 -17.35 17.93 16.53
N LEU A 83 -16.23 18.54 16.93
CA LEU A 83 -16.21 19.60 17.94
C LEU A 83 -17.02 20.81 17.50
N PHE A 84 -16.87 21.25 16.24
CA PHE A 84 -17.64 22.37 15.69
C PHE A 84 -19.15 22.07 15.68
N LYS A 85 -19.53 20.86 15.26
CA LYS A 85 -20.92 20.40 15.27
C LYS A 85 -21.49 20.38 16.69
N TYR A 86 -20.74 19.85 17.67
CA TYR A 86 -21.17 19.82 19.07
C TYR A 86 -21.37 21.23 19.63
N MET A 87 -20.39 22.12 19.41
CA MET A 87 -20.46 23.51 19.85
C MET A 87 -21.70 24.21 19.27
N TYR A 88 -21.94 24.05 17.96
CA TYR A 88 -23.11 24.62 17.29
C TYR A 88 -24.42 24.11 17.88
N ILE A 89 -24.58 22.79 18.04
CA ILE A 89 -25.79 22.18 18.61
C ILE A 89 -26.01 22.66 20.04
N SER A 90 -24.97 22.67 20.88
CA SER A 90 -25.09 23.13 22.27
C SER A 90 -25.47 24.61 22.35
N SER A 91 -24.94 25.45 21.46
CA SER A 91 -25.27 26.87 21.38
C SER A 91 -26.74 27.07 20.99
N PHE A 92 -27.21 26.32 19.99
CA PHE A 92 -28.60 26.35 19.55
C PHE A 92 -29.58 25.91 20.65
N ILE A 93 -29.28 24.81 21.34
CA ILE A 93 -30.10 24.32 22.47
C ILE A 93 -30.16 25.38 23.58
N ASN A 94 -29.02 25.98 23.95
CA ASN A 94 -29.00 27.04 24.96
C ASN A 94 -29.86 28.24 24.56
N GLN A 95 -29.84 28.62 23.28
CA GLN A 95 -30.69 29.71 22.78
C GLN A 95 -32.18 29.36 22.88
N LEU A 96 -32.59 28.14 22.51
CA LEU A 96 -33.97 27.66 22.67
C LEU A 96 -34.42 27.66 24.13
N ILE A 97 -33.59 27.12 25.04
CA ILE A 97 -33.86 27.12 26.48
C ILE A 97 -34.07 28.55 26.99
N HIS A 98 -33.25 29.49 26.54
CA HIS A 98 -33.38 30.89 26.93
C HIS A 98 -34.70 31.50 26.43
N GLN A 99 -35.15 31.18 25.20
CA GLN A 99 -36.44 31.63 24.68
C GLN A 99 -37.61 31.05 25.50
N ASP A 100 -37.56 29.75 25.83
CA ASP A 100 -38.60 29.09 26.63
C ASP A 100 -38.72 29.69 28.04
N ILE A 101 -37.59 30.01 28.69
CA ILE A 101 -37.58 30.66 30.00
C ILE A 101 -38.23 32.04 29.92
N LEU A 102 -37.89 32.84 28.91
CA LEU A 102 -38.49 34.16 28.70
C LEU A 102 -40.01 34.07 28.49
N LEU A 103 -40.47 33.13 27.65
CA LEU A 103 -41.89 32.90 27.39
C LEU A 103 -42.65 32.49 28.66
N LYS A 104 -42.09 31.58 29.47
CA LYS A 104 -42.69 31.17 30.75
C LYS A 104 -42.82 32.34 31.73
N ASN A 105 -41.79 33.18 31.82
CA ASN A 105 -41.84 34.38 32.67
C ASN A 105 -42.90 35.37 32.18
N PHE A 106 -43.01 35.58 30.87
CA PHE A 106 -44.01 36.47 30.28
C PHE A 106 -45.44 35.97 30.50
N LEU A 107 -45.72 34.69 30.25
CA LEU A 107 -47.02 34.08 30.53
C LEU A 107 -47.40 34.16 32.01
N LYS A 108 -46.43 33.98 32.91
CA LYS A 108 -46.64 34.11 34.36
C LYS A 108 -47.03 35.54 34.77
N ILE A 109 -46.54 36.55 34.07
CA ILE A 109 -46.93 37.96 34.29
C ILE A 109 -48.36 38.20 33.81
N ILE A 110 -48.73 37.65 32.64
CA ILE A 110 -50.06 37.83 32.05
C ILE A 110 -51.14 37.09 32.84
N LEU A 111 -50.90 35.83 33.22
CA LEU A 111 -51.86 34.98 33.94
C LEU A 111 -51.99 35.31 35.44
N LYS A 112 -51.12 36.17 36.00
CA LYS A 112 -51.23 36.67 37.39
C LYS A 112 -51.99 38.00 37.50
N LYS A 113 -52.42 38.58 36.40
CA LYS A 113 -53.42 39.66 36.35
C LYS A 113 -54.79 39.06 36.06
#